data_AF-A0A822D1T0-F1
#
_entry.id   AF-A0A822D1T0-F1
#
_cell.length_a   1.000
_cell.length_b   1.000
_cell.length_c   1.000
_cell.angle_alpha   90.00
_cell.angle_beta   90.00
_cell.angle_gamma   90.00
#
_symmetry.space_group_name_H-M   'P 1'
#
loop_
_entity.id
_entity.type
_entity.pdbx_description
1 polymer ?
#
loop_
_entity_poly.entity_id
_entity_poly.type
_entity_poly.pdbx_seq_one_letter_code
_entity_poly.pdbx_strand_id
1 'polypeptide(L)'
;HSPYSVLFGHEPKIGLLSTSLHPSIFDSISTEEELENQLGLPASDSNTVQQVESDCETEEEGLANDDEHINNDQSDPHSDTDHEHSISSFNDRIQRTNEVRQDAKEGQKRQAEEFLQNTSKKQKLANLNVGDNVLVPVPDVDRGPTDARNILAVIMGTAHDKYKLGTQNGVLLGYYSYHQVCKAPGLPTLFIHDVQNDEPKSLREIARLQSVTGGQGLLKCDCKGGCKTNRCKCKQANMLCNSRCHHSATCGNK
;
A
#
# COMPACT_ATOMS: atom_id res chain seq x y z
N HIS A 1 7.05 -23.32 -28.42
CA HIS A 1 5.99 -23.14 -27.40
C HIS A 1 6.19 -21.80 -26.70
N SER A 2 5.15 -20.96 -26.62
CA SER A 2 5.23 -19.69 -25.91
C SER A 2 5.27 -19.92 -24.39
N PRO A 3 5.87 -19.02 -23.60
CA PRO A 3 5.86 -19.13 -22.14
C PRO A 3 4.46 -19.31 -21.55
N TYR A 4 3.46 -18.67 -22.16
CA TYR A 4 2.06 -18.80 -21.78
C TYR A 4 1.53 -20.24 -22.02
N SER A 5 1.79 -20.81 -23.20
CA SER A 5 1.32 -22.17 -23.53
C SER A 5 1.89 -23.26 -22.62
N VAL A 6 3.09 -23.05 -22.08
CA VAL A 6 3.73 -23.99 -21.14
C VAL A 6 3.09 -23.92 -19.75
N LEU A 7 2.62 -22.75 -19.33
CA LEU A 7 2.00 -22.55 -18.02
C LEU A 7 0.53 -22.99 -17.98
N PHE A 8 -0.21 -22.76 -19.07
CA PHE A 8 -1.66 -22.93 -19.09
C PHE A 8 -2.13 -24.09 -19.98
N GLY A 9 -1.22 -24.78 -20.69
CA GLY A 9 -1.54 -25.95 -21.51
C GLY A 9 -2.35 -25.64 -22.78
N HIS A 10 -2.59 -24.37 -23.08
CA HIS A 10 -3.25 -23.91 -24.30
C HIS A 10 -2.64 -22.60 -24.80
N GLU A 11 -2.81 -22.29 -26.09
CA GLU A 11 -2.41 -21.00 -26.64
C GLU A 11 -3.25 -19.86 -26.03
N PRO A 12 -2.69 -18.64 -25.90
CA PRO A 12 -3.46 -17.50 -25.41
C PRO A 12 -4.63 -17.23 -26.34
N LYS A 13 -5.85 -17.25 -25.79
CA LYS A 13 -7.07 -16.88 -26.53
C LYS A 13 -7.14 -15.36 -26.56
N ILE A 14 -7.21 -14.77 -27.76
CA ILE A 14 -7.18 -13.32 -27.98
C ILE A 14 -8.47 -12.92 -28.70
N GLY A 15 -9.11 -11.83 -28.27
CA GLY A 15 -10.32 -11.26 -28.91
C GLY A 15 -11.64 -11.77 -28.31
N LEU A 16 -12.77 -11.35 -28.89
CA LEU A 16 -14.12 -11.62 -28.36
C LEU A 16 -14.49 -13.11 -28.33
N LEU A 17 -13.82 -13.94 -29.13
CA LEU A 17 -13.94 -15.41 -29.12
C LEU A 17 -13.34 -16.05 -27.85
N SER A 18 -12.60 -15.28 -27.05
CA SER A 18 -12.12 -15.68 -25.72
C SER A 18 -13.10 -15.35 -24.59
N THR A 19 -14.15 -14.58 -24.89
CA THR A 19 -15.20 -14.19 -23.95
C THR A 19 -16.23 -15.32 -23.83
N SER A 20 -16.99 -15.33 -22.73
CA SER A 20 -18.04 -16.34 -22.47
C SER A 20 -19.33 -16.09 -23.28
N LEU A 21 -19.25 -15.37 -24.40
CA LEU A 21 -20.40 -14.98 -25.23
C LEU A 21 -20.76 -16.13 -26.18
N HIS A 22 -22.06 -16.31 -26.43
CA HIS A 22 -22.53 -17.37 -27.32
C HIS A 22 -22.09 -17.08 -28.77
N PRO A 23 -21.58 -18.08 -29.53
CA PRO A 23 -21.06 -17.85 -30.88
C PRO A 23 -22.05 -17.17 -31.83
N SER A 24 -23.34 -17.43 -31.67
CA SER A 24 -24.40 -16.82 -32.50
C SER A 24 -24.53 -15.31 -32.37
N ILE A 25 -24.00 -14.72 -31.29
CA ILE A 25 -24.00 -13.27 -31.09
C ILE A 25 -23.04 -12.61 -32.09
N PHE A 26 -21.95 -13.29 -32.48
CA PHE A 26 -20.95 -12.76 -33.40
C PHE A 26 -21.43 -12.70 -34.87
N ASP A 27 -22.43 -13.50 -35.22
CA ASP A 27 -23.03 -13.48 -36.55
C ASP A 27 -24.05 -12.33 -36.70
N SER A 28 -24.55 -11.80 -35.57
CA SER A 28 -25.58 -10.75 -35.53
C SER A 28 -25.05 -9.36 -35.17
N ILE A 29 -23.92 -9.26 -34.46
CA ILE A 29 -23.35 -7.95 -34.07
C ILE A 29 -22.39 -7.46 -35.14
N SER A 30 -22.61 -6.24 -35.61
CA SER A 30 -21.73 -5.56 -36.57
C SER A 30 -21.11 -4.29 -35.98
N THR A 31 -21.71 -3.76 -34.90
CA THR A 31 -21.31 -2.52 -34.25
C THR A 31 -21.11 -2.70 -32.74
N GLU A 32 -20.32 -1.81 -32.13
CA GLU A 32 -20.03 -1.82 -30.69
C GLU A 32 -21.28 -1.54 -29.85
N GLU A 33 -22.17 -0.67 -30.32
CA GLU A 33 -23.45 -0.33 -29.66
C GLU A 33 -24.40 -1.54 -29.56
N GLU A 34 -24.43 -2.40 -30.59
CA GLU A 34 -25.21 -3.66 -30.55
C GLU A 34 -24.69 -4.63 -29.50
N LEU A 35 -23.38 -4.68 -29.27
CA LEU A 35 -22.78 -5.52 -28.24
C LEU A 35 -23.10 -5.00 -26.83
N GLU A 36 -23.10 -3.68 -26.64
CA GLU A 36 -23.44 -3.03 -25.37
C GLU A 36 -24.90 -3.25 -24.98
N ASN A 37 -25.82 -3.12 -25.95
CA ASN A 37 -27.23 -3.41 -25.77
C ASN A 37 -27.48 -4.87 -25.39
N GLN A 38 -26.77 -5.81 -26.02
CA GLN A 38 -26.88 -7.25 -25.71
C GLN A 38 -26.36 -7.59 -24.31
N LEU A 39 -25.41 -6.82 -23.79
CA LEU A 39 -24.81 -6.98 -22.46
C LEU A 39 -25.52 -6.18 -21.36
N GLY A 40 -26.53 -5.38 -21.71
CA GLY A 40 -27.29 -4.55 -20.78
C GLY A 40 -26.44 -3.47 -20.10
N LEU A 41 -25.37 -3.01 -20.77
CA LEU A 41 -24.54 -1.91 -20.27
C LEU A 41 -25.19 -0.58 -20.67
N PRO A 42 -25.32 0.40 -19.76
CA PRO A 42 -25.88 1.71 -20.12
C PRO A 42 -24.96 2.42 -21.11
N ALA A 43 -25.51 2.87 -22.23
CA ALA A 43 -24.81 3.63 -23.26
C ALA A 43 -24.09 4.82 -22.62
N SER A 44 -22.78 4.91 -22.83
CA SER A 44 -21.97 6.02 -22.34
C SER A 44 -22.08 7.20 -23.30
N ASP A 45 -23.07 8.06 -23.08
CA ASP A 45 -23.11 9.37 -23.74
C ASP A 45 -21.96 10.23 -23.26
N SER A 46 -21.11 10.62 -24.20
CA SER A 46 -19.96 11.47 -23.96
C SER A 46 -20.35 12.95 -23.90
N ASN A 47 -19.81 13.64 -22.89
CA ASN A 47 -19.64 15.09 -22.69
C ASN A 47 -20.71 15.87 -21.91
N THR A 48 -20.36 16.27 -20.67
CA THR A 48 -20.26 17.68 -20.27
C THR A 48 -19.30 17.83 -19.07
N VAL A 49 -18.52 18.91 -19.11
CA VAL A 49 -17.40 19.30 -18.25
C VAL A 49 -17.88 20.09 -17.02
N GLN A 50 -17.03 20.09 -15.98
CA GLN A 50 -16.84 21.07 -14.89
C GLN A 50 -17.46 20.80 -13.50
N GLN A 51 -16.54 20.67 -12.51
CA GLN A 51 -16.44 21.42 -11.23
C GLN A 51 -17.72 21.49 -10.36
N VAL A 52 -17.74 21.18 -9.06
CA VAL A 52 -16.85 21.52 -7.93
C VAL A 52 -17.39 20.80 -6.67
N GLU A 53 -16.48 20.55 -5.74
CA GLU A 53 -16.54 20.50 -4.26
C GLU A 53 -17.84 20.33 -3.42
N SER A 54 -17.62 19.71 -2.26
CA SER A 54 -18.18 19.98 -0.91
C SER A 54 -19.18 18.99 -0.30
N ASP A 55 -18.68 18.27 0.72
CA ASP A 55 -19.16 18.06 2.09
C ASP A 55 -20.64 17.77 2.45
N CYS A 56 -20.76 16.77 3.36
CA CYS A 56 -21.75 16.53 4.44
C CYS A 56 -23.25 16.45 4.06
N GLU A 57 -24.18 15.82 4.77
CA GLU A 57 -24.33 14.88 5.89
C GLU A 57 -25.85 14.53 5.89
N THR A 58 -26.24 13.46 6.59
CA THR A 58 -27.58 13.21 7.20
C THR A 58 -28.68 12.48 6.36
N GLU A 59 -29.03 11.27 6.87
CA GLU A 59 -30.37 10.69 7.20
C GLU A 59 -31.53 10.78 6.17
N GLU A 60 -32.48 9.87 6.01
CA GLU A 60 -32.94 8.62 6.66
C GLU A 60 -33.91 7.96 5.65
N GLU A 61 -34.07 6.63 5.75
CA GLU A 61 -35.33 5.84 5.59
C GLU A 61 -36.27 6.00 4.38
N GLY A 62 -36.70 4.87 3.79
CA GLY A 62 -37.88 4.86 2.91
C GLY A 62 -38.00 3.62 2.04
N LEU A 63 -38.86 2.70 2.47
CA LEU A 63 -39.14 1.39 1.88
C LEU A 63 -39.94 1.45 0.56
N ALA A 64 -39.77 0.36 -0.19
CA ALA A 64 -40.80 -0.42 -0.88
C ALA A 64 -41.23 -0.04 -2.31
N ASN A 65 -40.97 -1.05 -3.17
CA ASN A 65 -41.84 -1.63 -4.18
C ASN A 65 -42.14 -0.81 -5.44
N ASP A 66 -41.73 -1.35 -6.59
CA ASP A 66 -42.57 -1.37 -7.78
C ASP A 66 -42.40 -2.74 -8.46
N ASP A 67 -43.32 -3.63 -8.09
CA ASP A 67 -43.72 -4.81 -8.85
C ASP A 67 -44.78 -4.30 -9.84
N GLU A 68 -44.47 -4.17 -11.14
CA GLU A 68 -45.49 -4.19 -12.21
C GLU A 68 -44.88 -4.72 -13.52
N HIS A 69 -45.04 -6.03 -13.70
CA HIS A 69 -45.84 -6.69 -14.75
C HIS A 69 -46.10 -5.99 -16.11
N ILE A 70 -46.13 -6.81 -17.18
CA ILE A 70 -46.96 -6.79 -18.43
C ILE A 70 -46.07 -7.03 -19.66
N ASN A 71 -46.35 -7.85 -20.69
CA ASN A 71 -47.31 -8.91 -21.02
C ASN A 71 -46.90 -9.48 -22.41
N ASN A 72 -47.43 -10.68 -22.73
CA ASN A 72 -47.64 -11.25 -24.08
C ASN A 72 -46.39 -11.58 -24.93
N ASP A 73 -46.34 -12.67 -25.70
CA ASP A 73 -47.40 -13.25 -26.51
C ASP A 73 -47.17 -14.76 -26.75
N GLN A 74 -48.27 -15.53 -26.79
CA GLN A 74 -48.38 -16.83 -27.47
C GLN A 74 -48.22 -16.58 -28.98
N SER A 75 -47.76 -17.44 -29.89
CA SER A 75 -47.49 -18.89 -30.01
C SER A 75 -46.63 -19.01 -31.29
N ASP A 76 -45.75 -19.99 -31.46
CA ASP A 76 -46.05 -21.25 -32.17
C ASP A 76 -44.79 -22.15 -32.24
N PRO A 77 -44.96 -23.45 -32.57
CA PRO A 77 -44.22 -24.55 -31.97
C PRO A 77 -42.99 -24.95 -32.80
N HIS A 78 -41.93 -25.48 -32.17
CA HIS A 78 -41.20 -26.69 -32.61
C HIS A 78 -40.02 -27.03 -31.67
N SER A 79 -40.14 -28.20 -31.02
CA SER A 79 -39.09 -29.11 -30.51
C SER A 79 -38.05 -28.62 -29.48
N ASP A 80 -38.47 -28.68 -28.22
CA ASP A 80 -37.82 -29.26 -27.03
C ASP A 80 -36.42 -29.92 -27.19
N THR A 81 -35.39 -29.47 -26.46
CA THR A 81 -34.97 -30.03 -25.14
C THR A 81 -33.55 -29.58 -24.67
N ASP A 82 -32.74 -28.92 -25.49
CA ASP A 82 -31.31 -28.70 -25.17
C ASP A 82 -30.91 -27.27 -24.72
N HIS A 83 -31.80 -26.28 -24.87
CA HIS A 83 -31.46 -24.86 -24.66
C HIS A 83 -31.64 -24.36 -23.22
N GLU A 84 -32.58 -24.91 -22.46
CA GLU A 84 -32.88 -24.48 -21.08
C GLU A 84 -31.81 -24.93 -20.07
N HIS A 85 -31.28 -26.14 -20.21
CA HIS A 85 -30.21 -26.66 -19.34
C HIS A 85 -28.91 -25.85 -19.45
N SER A 86 -28.64 -25.26 -20.61
CA SER A 86 -27.44 -24.44 -20.82
C SER A 86 -27.59 -23.08 -20.16
N ILE A 87 -28.74 -22.40 -20.33
CA ILE A 87 -29.00 -21.06 -19.77
C ILE A 87 -29.07 -21.12 -18.22
N SER A 88 -29.67 -22.16 -17.64
CA SER A 88 -29.68 -22.34 -16.17
C SER A 88 -28.25 -22.49 -15.62
N SER A 89 -27.39 -23.24 -16.30
CA SER A 89 -26.00 -23.47 -15.90
C SER A 89 -25.16 -22.19 -15.90
N PHE A 90 -25.41 -21.28 -16.86
CA PHE A 90 -24.73 -19.98 -16.93
C PHE A 90 -25.18 -19.03 -15.82
N ASN A 91 -26.48 -18.94 -15.55
CA ASN A 91 -27.02 -18.12 -14.47
C ASN A 91 -26.52 -18.58 -13.10
N ASP A 92 -26.45 -19.90 -12.87
CA ASP A 92 -25.88 -20.48 -11.65
C ASP A 92 -24.40 -20.11 -11.48
N ARG A 93 -23.64 -20.01 -12.58
CA ARG A 93 -22.22 -19.66 -12.52
C ARG A 93 -22.01 -18.18 -12.25
N ILE A 94 -22.86 -17.30 -12.78
CA ILE A 94 -22.85 -15.86 -12.50
C ILE A 94 -23.22 -15.64 -11.03
N GLN A 95 -24.26 -16.32 -10.54
CA GLN A 95 -24.70 -16.24 -9.15
C GLN A 95 -23.60 -16.68 -8.18
N ARG A 96 -22.98 -17.85 -8.39
CA ARG A 96 -21.82 -18.29 -7.58
C ARG A 96 -20.66 -17.32 -7.64
N THR A 97 -20.39 -16.71 -8.79
CA THR A 97 -19.32 -15.71 -8.93
C THR A 97 -19.62 -14.45 -8.12
N ASN A 98 -20.88 -14.02 -8.07
CA ASN A 98 -21.31 -12.87 -7.29
C ASN A 98 -21.28 -13.17 -5.78
N GLU A 99 -21.70 -14.37 -5.36
CA GLU A 99 -21.58 -14.83 -3.97
C GLU A 99 -20.11 -14.81 -3.50
N VAL A 100 -19.20 -15.40 -4.27
CA VAL A 100 -17.75 -15.38 -3.96
C VAL A 100 -17.19 -13.95 -3.92
N ARG A 101 -17.67 -13.05 -4.78
CA ARG A 101 -17.27 -11.63 -4.76
C ARG A 101 -17.80 -10.90 -3.52
N GLN A 102 -19.02 -11.19 -3.10
CA GLN A 102 -19.62 -10.62 -1.88
C GLN A 102 -18.87 -11.11 -0.64
N ASP A 103 -18.60 -12.41 -0.55
CA ASP A 103 -17.82 -13.01 0.54
C ASP A 103 -16.39 -12.42 0.58
N ALA A 104 -15.75 -12.26 -0.58
CA ALA A 104 -14.43 -11.63 -0.67
C ALA A 104 -14.47 -10.17 -0.20
N LYS A 105 -15.51 -9.41 -0.58
CA LYS A 105 -15.70 -8.02 -0.14
C LYS A 105 -15.93 -7.93 1.36
N GLU A 106 -16.76 -8.80 1.92
CA GLU A 106 -17.00 -8.86 3.36
C GLU A 106 -15.74 -9.27 4.12
N GLY A 107 -15.01 -10.26 3.61
CA GLY A 107 -13.72 -10.67 4.16
C GLY A 107 -12.69 -9.54 4.18
N GLN A 108 -12.63 -8.72 3.13
CA GLN A 108 -11.78 -7.52 3.09
C GLN A 108 -12.23 -6.47 4.09
N LYS A 109 -13.54 -6.22 4.19
CA LYS A 109 -14.11 -5.27 5.15
C LYS A 109 -13.80 -5.67 6.59
N ARG A 110 -14.03 -6.93 6.94
CA ARG A 110 -13.73 -7.48 8.27
C ARG A 110 -12.24 -7.36 8.61
N GLN A 111 -11.35 -7.67 7.66
CA GLN A 111 -9.91 -7.51 7.88
C GLN A 111 -9.50 -6.04 8.07
N ALA A 112 -10.09 -5.12 7.30
CA ALA A 112 -9.84 -3.69 7.45
C ALA A 112 -10.32 -3.17 8.82
N GLU A 113 -11.51 -3.58 9.26
CA GLU A 113 -12.05 -3.24 10.58
C GLU A 113 -11.17 -3.81 11.71
N GLU A 114 -10.77 -5.07 11.62
CA GLU A 114 -9.89 -5.71 12.59
C GLU A 114 -8.53 -4.99 12.67
N PHE A 115 -7.98 -4.58 11.52
CA PHE A 115 -6.77 -3.77 11.46
C PHE A 115 -6.95 -2.43 12.19
N LEU A 116 -8.03 -1.69 11.93
CA LEU A 116 -8.32 -0.40 12.59
C LEU A 116 -8.54 -0.54 14.10
N GLN A 117 -9.20 -1.61 14.53
CA GLN A 117 -9.36 -1.90 15.96
C GLN A 117 -8.02 -2.22 16.62
N ASN A 118 -7.16 -2.99 15.96
CA ASN A 118 -5.85 -3.35 16.49
C ASN A 118 -4.88 -2.15 16.52
N THR A 119 -4.92 -1.26 15.52
CA THR A 119 -4.10 -0.04 15.49
C THR A 119 -4.54 0.95 16.56
N SER A 120 -5.84 1.19 16.72
CA SER A 120 -6.39 2.08 17.76
C SER A 120 -6.13 1.55 19.18
N LYS A 121 -6.24 0.24 19.41
CA LYS A 121 -5.85 -0.39 20.69
C LYS A 121 -4.36 -0.22 20.98
N LYS A 122 -3.48 -0.37 19.98
CA LYS A 122 -2.03 -0.14 20.14
C LYS A 122 -1.71 1.33 20.41
N GLN A 123 -2.34 2.27 19.71
CA GLN A 123 -2.21 3.70 20.01
C GLN A 123 -2.60 4.02 21.46
N LYS A 124 -3.72 3.46 21.95
CA LYS A 124 -4.17 3.62 23.34
C LYS A 124 -3.22 3.04 24.37
N LEU A 125 -2.41 2.03 24.00
CA LEU A 125 -1.49 1.36 24.93
C LEU A 125 -0.25 2.21 25.24
N ALA A 126 -0.03 3.31 24.53
CA ALA A 126 1.04 4.25 24.81
C ALA A 126 0.49 5.67 24.88
N ASN A 127 -0.21 5.96 25.98
CA ASN A 127 -0.44 7.34 26.38
C ASN A 127 0.93 7.96 26.71
N LEU A 128 1.57 8.51 25.69
CA LEU A 128 2.83 9.24 25.77
C LEU A 128 2.51 10.69 26.12
N ASN A 129 2.94 11.10 27.31
CA ASN A 129 2.73 12.46 27.78
C ASN A 129 3.96 13.33 27.51
N VAL A 130 3.76 14.65 27.50
CA VAL A 130 4.88 15.59 27.46
C VAL A 130 5.79 15.34 28.68
N GLY A 131 7.09 15.25 28.44
CA GLY A 131 8.09 14.88 29.44
C GLY A 131 8.42 13.38 29.53
N ASP A 132 7.68 12.51 28.85
CA ASP A 132 8.05 11.10 28.75
C ASP A 132 9.30 10.90 27.88
N ASN A 133 10.15 9.95 28.29
CA ASN A 133 11.26 9.48 27.47
C ASN A 133 10.80 8.45 26.44
N VAL A 134 11.26 8.64 25.22
CA VAL A 134 11.02 7.78 24.08
C VAL A 134 12.31 7.43 23.34
N LEU A 135 12.26 6.33 22.61
CA LEU A 135 13.32 5.82 21.76
C LEU A 135 12.89 5.98 20.31
N VAL A 136 13.74 6.64 19.52
CA VAL A 136 13.57 6.81 18.07
C VAL A 136 14.53 5.87 17.34
N PRO A 137 14.06 4.91 16.53
CA PRO A 137 14.93 3.99 15.81
C PRO A 137 15.70 4.71 14.71
N VAL A 138 17.00 4.41 14.59
CA VAL A 138 17.88 4.96 13.56
C VAL A 138 18.06 3.94 12.43
N PRO A 139 17.89 4.34 11.16
CA PRO A 139 18.16 3.47 10.02
C PRO A 139 19.60 2.95 10.00
N ASP A 140 19.79 1.71 9.56
CA ASP A 140 21.13 1.09 9.50
C ASP A 140 22.12 1.85 8.58
N VAL A 141 21.63 2.59 7.59
CA VAL A 141 22.47 3.41 6.70
C VAL A 141 23.07 4.63 7.38
N ASP A 142 22.45 5.10 8.47
CA ASP A 142 22.87 6.27 9.25
C ASP A 142 23.53 5.85 10.57
N ARG A 143 23.80 4.56 10.75
CA ARG A 143 24.29 3.96 11.99
C ARG A 143 25.56 3.15 11.74
N GLY A 144 26.63 3.48 12.45
CA GLY A 144 27.84 2.67 12.49
C GLY A 144 27.62 1.34 13.24
N PRO A 145 28.48 0.33 13.06
CA PRO A 145 28.32 -0.98 13.70
C PRO A 145 28.24 -0.94 15.24
N THR A 146 28.99 -0.01 15.84
CA THR A 146 29.07 0.19 17.29
C THR A 146 28.00 1.16 17.81
N ASP A 147 27.30 1.86 16.93
CA ASP A 147 26.34 2.89 17.32
C ASP A 147 25.02 2.27 17.81
N ALA A 148 24.39 2.97 18.76
CA ALA A 148 23.11 2.59 19.32
C ALA A 148 22.03 2.54 18.23
N ARG A 149 21.15 1.53 18.30
CA ARG A 149 20.04 1.36 17.34
C ARG A 149 18.97 2.44 17.47
N ASN A 150 18.83 2.99 18.67
CA ASN A 150 17.80 3.96 18.99
C ASN A 150 18.42 5.18 19.66
N ILE A 151 17.89 6.35 19.35
CA ILE A 151 18.21 7.62 20.00
C ILE A 151 17.21 7.83 21.14
N LEU A 152 17.70 8.19 22.32
CA LEU A 152 16.87 8.60 23.44
C LEU A 152 16.44 10.06 23.26
N ALA A 153 15.13 10.30 23.35
CA ALA A 153 14.52 11.62 23.22
C ALA A 153 13.43 11.83 24.29
N VAL A 154 13.15 13.08 24.61
CA VAL A 154 12.05 13.50 25.49
C VAL A 154 10.96 14.18 24.66
N ILE A 155 9.70 13.92 24.98
CA ILE A 155 8.57 14.58 24.31
C ILE A 155 8.47 16.01 24.84
N MET A 156 8.67 16.99 23.95
CA MET A 156 8.59 18.42 24.30
C MET A 156 7.18 18.99 24.12
N GLY A 157 6.39 18.40 23.22
CA GLY A 157 5.04 18.86 22.93
C GLY A 157 4.33 17.96 21.94
N THR A 158 3.03 18.15 21.81
CA THR A 158 2.15 17.42 20.88
C THR A 158 1.44 18.41 19.97
N ALA A 159 1.37 18.09 18.67
CA ALA A 159 0.58 18.82 17.69
C ALA A 159 0.00 17.84 16.67
N HIS A 160 -1.30 17.94 16.40
CA HIS A 160 -2.02 17.09 15.43
C HIS A 160 -1.71 15.59 15.57
N ASP A 161 -1.81 15.06 16.80
CA ASP A 161 -1.52 13.64 17.14
C ASP A 161 -0.09 13.17 16.82
N LYS A 162 0.85 14.10 16.76
CA LYS A 162 2.27 13.82 16.59
C LYS A 162 3.09 14.51 17.67
N TYR A 163 4.28 13.97 17.92
CA TYR A 163 5.17 14.37 18.99
C TYR A 163 6.34 15.20 18.46
N LYS A 164 6.61 16.35 19.10
CA LYS A 164 7.86 17.08 18.97
C LYS A 164 8.87 16.49 19.96
N LEU A 165 10.04 16.09 19.46
CA LEU A 165 11.03 15.34 20.25
C LEU A 165 12.30 16.17 20.45
N GLY A 166 12.80 16.20 21.68
CA GLY A 166 14.07 16.81 22.05
C GLY A 166 15.09 15.76 22.47
N THR A 167 16.36 15.98 22.14
CA THR A 167 17.49 15.13 22.56
C THR A 167 18.54 16.00 23.26
N GLN A 168 19.53 15.39 23.91
CA GLN A 168 20.65 16.15 24.51
C GLN A 168 21.40 17.02 23.49
N ASN A 169 21.36 16.66 22.21
CA ASN A 169 22.11 17.30 21.13
C ASN A 169 21.29 18.29 20.29
N GLY A 170 20.02 18.50 20.65
CA GLY A 170 19.09 19.42 19.97
C GLY A 170 17.71 18.80 19.72
N VAL A 171 16.87 19.57 19.04
CA VAL A 171 15.50 19.17 18.72
C VAL A 171 15.44 18.41 17.40
N LEU A 172 14.73 17.29 17.36
CA LEU A 172 14.54 16.55 16.12
C LEU A 172 13.65 17.33 15.15
N LEU A 173 14.10 17.43 13.90
CA LEU A 173 13.37 18.08 12.83
C LEU A 173 12.04 17.34 12.56
N GLY A 174 10.95 18.10 12.57
CA GLY A 174 9.60 17.61 12.26
C GLY A 174 8.87 17.00 13.45
N TYR A 175 7.75 16.34 13.15
CA TYR A 175 6.88 15.69 14.14
C TYR A 175 6.85 14.18 13.91
N TYR A 176 6.83 13.42 14.99
CA TYR A 176 6.90 11.97 14.97
C TYR A 176 5.56 11.37 15.38
N SER A 177 5.09 10.40 14.61
CA SER A 177 3.90 9.63 14.95
C SER A 177 4.21 8.60 16.04
N TYR A 178 3.16 8.10 16.69
CA TYR A 178 3.27 7.02 17.66
C TYR A 178 4.06 5.80 17.13
N HIS A 179 3.92 5.43 15.86
CA HIS A 179 4.61 4.27 15.29
C HIS A 179 6.12 4.47 15.08
N GLN A 180 6.59 5.71 15.10
CA GLN A 180 7.99 6.06 14.91
C GLN A 180 8.75 6.17 16.23
N VAL A 181 8.07 5.99 17.37
CA VAL A 181 8.64 6.13 18.71
C VAL A 181 8.24 4.95 19.59
N CYS A 182 9.08 4.62 20.56
CA CYS A 182 8.77 3.62 21.57
C CYS A 182 9.01 4.22 22.96
N LYS A 183 8.13 3.96 23.94
CA LYS A 183 8.38 4.44 25.31
C LYS A 183 9.68 3.82 25.83
N ALA A 184 10.58 4.65 26.37
CA ALA A 184 11.83 4.18 26.93
C ALA A 184 11.55 3.35 28.19
N PRO A 185 12.13 2.14 28.33
CA PRO A 185 11.97 1.34 29.54
C PRO A 185 12.78 1.97 30.69
N GLY A 186 12.17 2.02 31.88
CA GLY A 186 12.83 2.50 33.10
C GLY A 186 12.46 3.93 33.51
N LEU A 187 13.26 4.48 34.42
CA LEU A 187 13.05 5.84 34.93
C LEU A 187 13.49 6.90 33.90
N PRO A 188 12.86 8.09 33.87
CA PRO A 188 13.28 9.19 32.99
C PRO A 188 14.71 9.63 33.31
N THR A 189 15.59 9.59 32.32
CA THR A 189 16.99 10.02 32.41
C THR A 189 17.29 11.29 31.61
N LEU A 190 16.29 11.81 30.91
CA LEU A 190 16.41 12.99 30.05
C LEU A 190 15.19 13.86 30.34
N PHE A 191 15.42 15.13 30.66
CA PHE A 191 14.34 16.06 30.92
C PHE A 191 14.30 17.15 29.84
N ILE A 192 13.16 17.84 29.76
CA ILE A 192 12.94 18.90 28.76
C ILE A 192 14.01 20.00 28.88
N HIS A 193 14.51 20.27 30.09
CA HIS A 193 15.54 21.29 30.32
C HIS A 193 16.96 20.84 29.91
N ASP A 194 17.20 19.54 29.70
CA ASP A 194 18.49 19.00 29.28
C ASP A 194 18.72 19.11 27.76
N VAL A 195 17.69 19.50 27.01
CA VAL A 195 17.75 19.64 25.55
C VAL A 195 18.57 20.89 25.23
N GLN A 196 19.84 20.69 24.86
CA GLN A 196 20.73 21.80 24.49
C GLN A 196 20.44 22.29 23.08
N ASN A 197 20.26 23.60 22.94
CA ASN A 197 19.93 24.30 21.70
C ASN A 197 18.59 23.87 21.07
N ASP A 198 17.64 24.80 21.00
CA ASP A 198 16.35 24.61 20.30
C ASP A 198 16.50 24.65 18.76
N GLU A 199 17.72 24.43 18.26
CA GLU A 199 18.01 24.37 16.84
C GLU A 199 17.54 23.01 16.29
N PRO A 200 16.70 23.01 15.23
CA PRO A 200 16.19 21.78 14.66
C PRO A 200 17.30 21.04 13.89
N LYS A 201 17.51 19.76 14.20
CA LYS A 201 18.47 18.88 13.55
C LYS A 201 17.81 17.63 13.02
N SER A 202 18.28 17.14 11.89
CA SER A 202 17.80 15.89 11.32
C SER A 202 18.17 14.68 12.18
N LEU A 203 17.41 13.59 12.06
CA LEU A 203 17.70 12.33 12.75
C LEU A 203 19.14 11.84 12.48
N ARG A 204 19.61 12.00 11.24
CA ARG A 204 20.98 11.66 10.82
C ARG A 204 22.03 12.49 11.54
N GLU A 205 21.82 13.80 11.68
CA GLU A 205 22.77 14.66 12.37
C GLU A 205 22.86 14.32 13.85
N ILE A 206 21.71 14.08 14.51
CA ILE A 206 21.70 13.62 15.90
C ILE A 206 22.40 12.27 16.04
N ALA A 207 22.12 11.31 15.14
CA ALA A 207 22.79 10.00 15.14
C ALA A 207 24.31 10.13 15.01
N ARG A 208 24.79 11.05 14.15
CA ARG A 208 26.22 11.35 13.99
C ARG A 208 26.83 11.98 15.23
N LEU A 209 26.12 12.88 15.90
CA LEU A 209 26.59 13.53 17.13
C LEU A 209 26.66 12.57 18.32
N GLN A 210 25.78 11.57 18.38
CA GLN A 210 25.79 10.52 19.41
C GLN A 210 26.76 9.37 19.09
N SER A 211 27.20 9.25 17.84
CA SER A 211 28.17 8.25 17.44
C SER A 211 29.57 8.60 17.92
N VAL A 212 30.24 7.63 18.55
CA VAL A 212 31.65 7.73 18.91
C VAL A 212 32.55 7.76 17.66
N THR A 213 32.09 7.19 16.54
CA THR A 213 32.86 7.02 15.30
C THR A 213 32.37 7.88 14.13
N GLY A 214 31.51 8.88 14.39
CA GLY A 214 31.04 9.83 13.37
C GLY A 214 29.82 9.40 12.55
N GLY A 215 29.16 8.29 12.91
CA GLY A 215 27.79 7.94 12.51
C GLY A 215 27.53 7.82 11.01
N GLN A 216 28.56 7.70 10.17
CA GLN A 216 28.36 7.27 8.80
C GLN A 216 28.15 5.77 8.84
N GLY A 217 26.89 5.36 8.70
CA GLY A 217 26.57 3.96 8.48
C GLY A 217 27.26 3.43 7.23
N LEU A 218 27.23 2.11 7.10
CA LEU A 218 28.11 1.39 6.19
C LEU A 218 27.85 1.79 4.73
N LEU A 219 28.67 2.70 4.20
CA LEU A 219 28.55 3.17 2.83
C LEU A 219 28.83 2.01 1.87
N LYS A 220 27.78 1.54 1.21
CA LYS A 220 27.81 0.44 0.26
C LYS A 220 27.74 0.97 -1.17
N CYS A 221 28.63 0.50 -2.04
CA CYS A 221 28.47 0.70 -3.48
C CYS A 221 27.73 -0.48 -4.12
N ASP A 222 26.97 -0.20 -5.18
CA ASP A 222 26.23 -1.18 -5.96
C ASP A 222 27.03 -1.65 -7.21
N CYS A 223 28.35 -1.44 -7.18
CA CYS A 223 29.23 -1.77 -8.29
C CYS A 223 29.32 -3.29 -8.48
N LYS A 224 29.09 -3.77 -9.71
CA LYS A 224 29.24 -5.19 -10.07
C LYS A 224 30.69 -5.57 -10.40
N GLY A 225 31.56 -4.59 -10.64
CA GLY A 225 32.97 -4.79 -11.02
C GLY A 225 33.95 -4.02 -10.13
N GLY A 226 35.20 -3.92 -10.56
CA GLY A 226 36.25 -3.25 -9.81
C GLY A 226 36.02 -1.74 -9.67
N CYS A 227 35.86 -1.25 -8.45
CA CYS A 227 35.57 0.14 -8.07
C CYS A 227 36.72 1.13 -8.34
N LYS A 228 37.23 1.22 -9.56
CA LYS A 228 38.40 2.03 -9.89
C LYS A 228 38.09 3.52 -10.13
N THR A 229 36.87 3.83 -10.55
CA THR A 229 36.44 5.19 -10.91
C THR A 229 35.50 5.78 -9.87
N ASN A 230 35.30 7.10 -9.90
CA ASN A 230 34.34 7.82 -9.06
C ASN A 230 32.86 7.48 -9.35
N ARG A 231 32.59 6.53 -10.26
CA ARG A 231 31.27 5.89 -10.37
C ARG A 231 30.94 5.02 -9.16
N CYS A 232 31.96 4.58 -8.43
CA CYS A 232 31.78 3.92 -7.15
C CYS A 232 31.50 4.97 -6.06
N LYS A 233 30.36 4.84 -5.38
CA LYS A 233 29.96 5.68 -4.25
C LYS A 233 31.01 5.67 -3.12
N CYS A 234 31.62 4.52 -2.83
CA CYS A 234 32.68 4.42 -1.83
C CYS A 234 33.90 5.25 -2.22
N LYS A 235 34.38 5.10 -3.46
CA LYS A 235 35.54 5.85 -3.93
C LYS A 235 35.26 7.36 -4.05
N GLN A 236 34.06 7.73 -4.48
CA GLN A 236 33.61 9.13 -4.52
C GLN A 236 33.59 9.76 -3.12
N ALA A 237 33.18 8.99 -2.11
CA ALA A 237 33.24 9.39 -0.70
C ALA A 237 34.64 9.25 -0.08
N ASN A 238 35.66 8.94 -0.88
CA ASN A 238 37.05 8.71 -0.46
C ASN A 238 37.20 7.58 0.59
N MET A 239 36.38 6.54 0.48
CA MET A 239 36.32 5.38 1.37
C MET A 239 36.59 4.07 0.62
N LEU A 240 37.21 3.09 1.28
CA LEU A 240 37.45 1.75 0.74
C LEU A 240 36.19 0.88 0.79
N CYS A 241 36.02 0.02 -0.22
CA CYS A 241 34.90 -0.91 -0.32
C CYS A 241 35.12 -2.10 0.63
N ASN A 242 34.16 -2.35 1.51
CA ASN A 242 34.15 -3.50 2.42
C ASN A 242 33.44 -4.73 1.81
N SER A 243 33.39 -5.83 2.57
CA SER A 243 32.73 -7.09 2.18
C SER A 243 31.22 -6.99 1.94
N ARG A 244 30.55 -5.91 2.38
CA ARG A 244 29.13 -5.67 2.08
C ARG A 244 28.90 -5.04 0.72
N CYS A 245 29.91 -4.40 0.14
CA CYS A 245 29.90 -3.91 -1.24
C CYS A 245 30.05 -5.07 -2.23
N HIS A 246 30.99 -5.96 -1.93
CA HIS A 246 31.32 -7.10 -2.77
C HIS A 246 31.49 -8.33 -1.88
N HIS A 247 30.61 -9.31 -2.03
CA HIS A 247 30.68 -10.57 -1.28
C HIS A 247 31.92 -11.38 -1.70
N SER A 248 32.10 -11.60 -3.01
CA SER A 248 33.19 -12.42 -3.58
C SER A 248 33.88 -11.78 -4.80
N ALA A 249 33.40 -10.64 -5.29
CA ALA A 249 33.98 -10.00 -6.47
C ALA A 249 35.29 -9.27 -6.16
N THR A 250 36.26 -9.33 -7.08
CA THR A 250 37.52 -8.60 -6.98
C THR A 250 37.27 -7.10 -7.09
N CYS A 251 37.43 -6.39 -5.98
CA CYS A 251 37.32 -4.93 -5.94
C CYS A 251 38.69 -4.27 -6.01
N GLY A 252 38.83 -3.27 -6.87
CA GLY A 252 40.07 -2.47 -7.01
C GLY A 252 40.16 -1.26 -6.07
N ASN A 253 39.21 -1.11 -5.14
CA ASN A 253 39.17 -0.05 -4.13
C ASN A 253 38.87 -0.72 -2.79
N LYS A 254 39.78 -1.57 -2.34
CA LYS A 254 39.66 -2.38 -1.13
C LYS A 254 40.66 -1.92 -0.10
#